data_AF-A0A7V1W3E7-F1
#
_entry.id   AF-A0A7V1W3E7-F1
#
_cell.length_a   1.000
_cell.length_b   1.000
_cell.length_c   1.000
_cell.angle_alpha   90.00
_cell.angle_beta   90.00
_cell.angle_gamma   90.00
#
_symmetry.space_group_name_H-M   'P 1'
#
loop_
_entity.id
_entity.type
_entity.pdbx_description
1 polymer ?
#
loop_
_entity_poly.entity_id
_entity_poly.type
_entity_poly.pdbx_seq_one_letter_code
_entity_poly.pdbx_strand_id
1 'polypeptide(L)'
;MTLESVLWGSFRLLLVVGGGWTASYFLKPFTEVWDLRDWAYRQWPAVAPDTQIVIVDIGKMDRARLAVLLERIGAASPAFIGIDAVFPFQRDSQQDSAWSLALCRTANLVPIALACSLDLRYPLIHAPPLRKSLNRFVGCTGMEAFANLLAHDSVRVVRECLPYTVVGRDTHWSLALAAALARDPHLRAELPAWAGPLPIRFRGNLEHFYYLNGEEVLRDSLSVSWLRDKIIFLGLADPLRQSMEDIFFSPFSAAFTERRFPDMYGVVVHANITSMLLQRWRFILVPEAWVLTALGVWYGLLSWLVRGVKSPPWRGLLIRGLQALTWVGAAKGLITLTVMGYWVPWVSFFAGVLIGGEVELWRRRK
;
A
#
# COMPACT_ATOMS: atom_id res chain seq x y z
N MET A 1 25.66 31.32 -28.49
CA MET A 1 25.80 30.55 -27.24
C MET A 1 27.27 30.19 -27.11
N THR A 2 27.97 30.56 -26.04
CA THR A 2 29.41 30.26 -25.94
C THR A 2 29.60 28.79 -25.55
N LEU A 3 30.67 28.14 -26.05
CA LEU A 3 31.01 26.75 -25.71
C LEU A 3 31.08 26.55 -24.19
N GLU A 4 31.62 27.54 -23.47
CA GLU A 4 31.66 27.57 -22.01
C GLU A 4 30.26 27.49 -21.37
N SER A 5 29.27 28.23 -21.91
CA SER A 5 27.90 28.19 -21.40
C SER A 5 27.21 26.84 -21.62
N VAL A 6 27.56 26.14 -22.70
CA VAL A 6 27.07 24.79 -23.02
C VAL A 6 27.68 23.78 -22.06
N LEU A 7 29.01 23.78 -21.94
CA LEU A 7 29.75 22.85 -21.07
C LEU A 7 29.34 22.99 -19.60
N TRP A 8 29.08 24.23 -19.16
CA TRP A 8 28.61 24.47 -17.79
C TRP A 8 27.16 24.07 -17.55
N GLY A 9 26.29 24.19 -18.56
CA GLY A 9 24.96 23.60 -18.51
C GLY A 9 25.02 22.08 -18.36
N SER A 10 25.86 21.40 -19.15
CA SER A 10 26.04 19.94 -19.10
C SER A 10 26.60 19.45 -17.77
N PHE A 11 27.62 20.13 -17.23
CA PHE A 11 28.19 19.79 -15.93
C PHE A 11 27.17 19.91 -14.77
N ARG A 12 26.29 20.91 -14.83
CA ARG A 12 25.21 21.10 -13.85
C ARG A 12 24.18 20.00 -13.89
N LEU A 13 23.74 19.64 -15.10
CA LEU A 13 22.83 18.52 -15.29
C LEU A 13 23.42 17.25 -14.66
N LEU A 14 24.71 16.99 -14.91
CA LEU A 14 25.42 15.85 -14.33
C LEU A 14 25.48 15.91 -12.78
N LEU A 15 25.72 17.08 -12.19
CA LEU A 15 25.74 17.22 -10.73
C LEU A 15 24.36 17.10 -10.08
N VAL A 16 23.32 17.67 -10.68
CA VAL A 16 21.94 17.56 -10.16
C VAL A 16 21.43 16.14 -10.28
N VAL A 17 21.65 15.50 -11.43
CA VAL A 17 21.23 14.11 -11.67
C VAL A 17 22.06 13.15 -10.82
N GLY A 18 23.39 13.21 -10.91
CA GLY A 18 24.28 12.31 -10.17
C GLY A 18 24.25 12.53 -8.66
N GLY A 19 24.30 13.78 -8.21
CA GLY A 19 24.24 14.14 -6.80
C GLY A 19 22.87 13.94 -6.17
N GLY A 20 21.78 14.20 -6.92
CA GLY A 20 20.42 13.92 -6.47
C GLY A 20 20.18 12.42 -6.28
N TRP A 21 20.70 11.61 -7.19
CA TRP A 21 20.63 10.15 -7.12
C TRP A 21 21.44 9.58 -5.94
N THR A 22 22.67 10.05 -5.71
CA THR A 22 23.45 9.57 -4.55
C THR A 22 22.85 10.00 -3.21
N ALA A 23 22.34 11.24 -3.14
CA ALA A 23 21.65 11.73 -1.96
C ALA A 23 20.36 10.97 -1.66
N SER A 24 19.61 10.55 -2.68
CA SER A 24 18.37 9.79 -2.48
C SER A 24 18.63 8.43 -1.83
N TYR A 25 19.67 7.72 -2.27
CA TYR A 25 20.10 6.47 -1.63
C TYR A 25 20.54 6.67 -0.17
N PHE A 26 21.29 7.73 0.11
CA PHE A 26 21.77 8.01 1.47
C PHE A 26 20.66 8.47 2.42
N LEU A 27 19.71 9.28 1.94
CA LEU A 27 18.63 9.85 2.75
C LEU A 27 17.41 8.93 2.88
N LYS A 28 17.32 7.86 2.07
CA LYS A 28 16.19 6.93 2.10
C LYS A 28 15.86 6.41 3.51
N PRO A 29 16.82 5.94 4.33
CA PRO A 29 16.52 5.45 5.69
C PRO A 29 15.95 6.54 6.62
N PHE A 30 16.37 7.80 6.43
CA PHE A 30 15.92 8.93 7.24
C PHE A 30 14.55 9.46 6.81
N THR A 31 14.13 9.18 5.58
CA THR A 31 12.89 9.70 4.98
C THR A 31 11.72 8.73 5.06
N GLU A 32 11.93 7.45 5.38
CA GLU A 32 10.86 6.47 5.61
C GLU A 32 9.87 6.87 6.74
N VAL A 33 10.35 7.68 7.69
CA VAL A 33 9.54 8.24 8.77
C VAL A 33 8.73 9.46 8.30
N TRP A 34 9.26 10.20 7.31
CA TRP A 34 8.78 11.50 6.83
C TRP A 34 8.24 11.40 5.41
N ASP A 35 7.24 10.54 5.23
CA ASP A 35 6.76 10.25 3.91
C ASP A 35 5.64 11.22 3.48
N LEU A 36 5.93 12.04 2.47
CA LEU A 36 4.95 12.98 1.90
C LEU A 36 3.76 12.26 1.26
N ARG A 37 3.87 10.96 0.94
CA ARG A 37 2.73 10.11 0.55
C ARG A 37 1.63 10.19 1.59
N ASP A 38 2.00 10.09 2.86
CA ASP A 38 1.07 10.11 3.97
C ASP A 38 0.34 11.47 4.06
N TRP A 39 0.98 12.56 3.65
CA TRP A 39 0.33 13.88 3.55
C TRP A 39 -0.62 13.97 2.35
N ALA A 40 -0.23 13.40 1.20
CA ALA A 40 -1.08 13.35 0.03
C ALA A 40 -2.37 12.57 0.30
N TYR A 41 -2.32 11.51 1.11
CA TYR A 41 -3.51 10.76 1.55
C TYR A 41 -4.52 11.59 2.35
N ARG A 42 -4.09 12.69 2.99
CA ARG A 42 -5.02 13.60 3.68
C ARG A 42 -5.80 14.50 2.73
N GLN A 43 -5.21 14.79 1.58
CA GLN A 43 -5.84 15.58 0.53
C GLN A 43 -6.54 14.70 -0.50
N TRP A 44 -6.62 13.41 -0.22
CA TRP A 44 -7.24 12.45 -1.10
C TRP A 44 -8.74 12.76 -1.20
N PRO A 45 -9.30 12.83 -2.42
CA PRO A 45 -10.72 13.10 -2.58
C PRO A 45 -11.53 11.96 -1.95
N ALA A 46 -12.70 12.30 -1.42
CA ALA A 46 -13.66 11.29 -0.98
C ALA A 46 -14.03 10.39 -2.16
N VAL A 47 -13.98 9.08 -1.96
CA VAL A 47 -14.31 8.07 -2.97
C VAL A 47 -15.55 7.32 -2.52
N ALA A 48 -16.42 6.96 -3.47
CA ALA A 48 -17.57 6.13 -3.15
C ALA A 48 -17.12 4.76 -2.59
N PRO A 49 -17.88 4.17 -1.65
CA PRO A 49 -17.58 2.85 -1.11
C PRO A 49 -17.47 1.76 -2.19
N ASP A 50 -16.61 0.77 -1.97
CA ASP A 50 -16.56 -0.40 -2.85
C ASP A 50 -17.78 -1.30 -2.62
N THR A 51 -18.61 -1.46 -3.64
CA THR A 51 -19.82 -2.29 -3.57
C THR A 51 -19.54 -3.77 -3.88
N GLN A 52 -18.33 -4.13 -4.29
CA GLN A 52 -17.97 -5.52 -4.62
C GLN A 52 -17.38 -6.27 -3.44
N ILE A 53 -16.91 -5.55 -2.42
CA ILE A 53 -16.20 -6.11 -1.26
C ILE A 53 -17.01 -5.85 0.00
N VAL A 54 -17.20 -6.90 0.80
CA VAL A 54 -17.86 -6.84 2.10
C VAL A 54 -16.91 -7.36 3.17
N ILE A 55 -16.77 -6.62 4.25
CA ILE A 55 -16.02 -6.99 5.44
C ILE A 55 -17.01 -7.49 6.48
N VAL A 56 -16.77 -8.68 7.01
CA VAL A 56 -17.55 -9.24 8.11
C VAL A 56 -16.66 -9.37 9.33
N ASP A 57 -17.01 -8.64 10.38
CA ASP A 57 -16.30 -8.71 11.66
C ASP A 57 -16.60 -10.04 12.35
N ILE A 58 -15.54 -10.80 12.60
CA ILE A 58 -15.64 -12.07 13.35
C ILE A 58 -15.34 -11.91 14.84
N GLY A 59 -14.91 -10.72 15.28
CA GLY A 59 -14.59 -10.43 16.68
C GLY A 59 -13.72 -11.49 17.33
N LYS A 60 -14.15 -11.98 18.49
CA LYS A 60 -13.50 -13.08 19.24
C LYS A 60 -14.32 -14.36 19.22
N MET A 61 -15.06 -14.61 18.14
CA MET A 61 -15.88 -15.81 18.01
C MET A 61 -15.06 -17.09 18.13
N ASP A 62 -15.67 -18.10 18.74
CA ASP A 62 -15.11 -19.44 18.78
C ASP A 62 -15.28 -20.17 17.42
N ARG A 63 -14.64 -21.33 17.28
CA ARG A 63 -14.63 -22.07 16.01
C ARG A 63 -15.99 -22.66 15.65
N ALA A 64 -16.84 -22.96 16.63
CA ALA A 64 -18.20 -23.44 16.36
C ALA A 64 -19.08 -22.32 15.79
N ARG A 65 -18.99 -21.10 16.34
CA ARG A 65 -19.72 -19.94 15.85
C ARG A 65 -19.23 -19.48 14.49
N LEU A 66 -17.91 -19.50 14.27
CA LEU A 66 -17.32 -19.28 12.94
C LEU A 66 -17.86 -20.27 11.91
N ALA A 67 -18.04 -21.54 12.28
CA ALA A 67 -18.59 -22.57 11.39
C ALA A 67 -20.01 -22.22 10.92
N VAL A 68 -20.88 -21.82 11.85
CA VAL A 68 -22.26 -21.41 11.53
C VAL A 68 -22.27 -20.13 10.67
N LEU A 69 -21.42 -19.16 11.01
CA LEU A 69 -21.28 -17.92 10.24
C LEU A 69 -20.85 -18.21 8.79
N LEU A 70 -19.85 -19.07 8.63
CA LEU A 70 -19.33 -19.46 7.32
C LEU A 70 -20.38 -20.18 6.48
N GLU A 71 -21.10 -21.14 7.04
CA GLU A 71 -22.17 -21.84 6.30
C GLU A 71 -23.27 -20.87 5.85
N ARG A 72 -23.67 -19.92 6.71
CA ARG A 72 -24.68 -18.90 6.39
C ARG A 72 -24.23 -17.94 5.28
N ILE A 73 -22.99 -17.47 5.33
CA ILE A 73 -22.40 -16.63 4.28
C ILE A 73 -22.24 -17.44 2.99
N GLY A 74 -21.74 -18.67 3.08
CA GLY A 74 -21.56 -19.59 1.96
C GLY A 74 -22.86 -19.88 1.22
N ALA A 75 -23.98 -20.01 1.94
CA ALA A 75 -25.31 -20.21 1.35
C ALA A 75 -25.77 -19.05 0.45
N ALA A 76 -25.22 -17.84 0.60
CA ALA A 76 -25.50 -16.71 -0.30
C ALA A 76 -24.74 -16.80 -1.63
N SER A 77 -23.82 -17.76 -1.79
CA SER A 77 -22.95 -17.92 -2.96
C SER A 77 -22.14 -16.66 -3.31
N PRO A 78 -21.31 -16.15 -2.38
CA PRO A 78 -20.36 -15.08 -2.72
C PRO A 78 -19.36 -15.54 -3.80
N ALA A 79 -18.70 -14.57 -4.45
CA ALA A 79 -17.66 -14.86 -5.43
C ALA A 79 -16.39 -15.44 -4.79
N PHE A 80 -16.11 -15.06 -3.53
CA PHE A 80 -14.94 -15.50 -2.79
C PHE A 80 -15.11 -15.25 -1.29
N ILE A 81 -14.51 -16.10 -0.45
CA ILE A 81 -14.41 -15.89 0.99
C ILE A 81 -12.94 -15.94 1.41
N GLY A 82 -12.39 -14.80 1.82
CA GLY A 82 -11.06 -14.70 2.41
C GLY A 82 -11.16 -14.67 3.93
N ILE A 83 -10.47 -15.57 4.62
CA ILE A 83 -10.49 -15.64 6.08
C ILE A 83 -9.15 -15.13 6.60
N ASP A 84 -9.15 -13.91 7.12
CA ASP A 84 -7.99 -13.24 7.71
C ASP A 84 -7.80 -13.65 9.17
N ALA A 85 -7.61 -14.96 9.38
CA ALA A 85 -7.32 -15.57 10.66
C ALA A 85 -6.51 -16.84 10.47
N VAL A 86 -5.50 -17.04 11.33
CA VAL A 86 -4.67 -18.24 11.32
C VAL A 86 -5.05 -19.15 12.49
N PHE A 87 -5.27 -20.43 12.21
CA PHE A 87 -5.64 -21.45 13.19
C PHE A 87 -4.54 -22.50 13.36
N PRO A 88 -3.37 -22.15 13.95
CA PRO A 88 -2.18 -23.01 13.93
C PRO A 88 -2.22 -24.17 14.92
N PHE A 89 -3.09 -24.13 15.92
CA PHE A 89 -3.14 -25.11 17.00
C PHE A 89 -4.53 -25.69 17.19
N GLN A 90 -4.59 -26.94 17.63
CA GLN A 90 -5.83 -27.57 18.08
C GLN A 90 -6.32 -26.85 19.35
N ARG A 91 -7.63 -26.63 19.47
CA ARG A 91 -8.22 -26.02 20.67
C ARG A 91 -9.15 -27.00 21.35
N ASP A 92 -10.35 -27.15 20.79
CA ASP A 92 -11.35 -28.07 21.24
C ASP A 92 -11.69 -29.03 20.09
N SER A 93 -11.72 -30.33 20.36
CA SER A 93 -11.88 -31.35 19.31
C SER A 93 -13.24 -31.23 18.60
N GLN A 94 -14.30 -30.88 19.34
CA GLN A 94 -15.65 -30.76 18.78
C GLN A 94 -15.76 -29.49 17.93
N GLN A 95 -15.28 -28.34 18.44
CA GLN A 95 -15.29 -27.09 17.68
C GLN A 95 -14.41 -27.15 16.43
N ASP A 96 -13.24 -27.80 16.52
CA ASP A 96 -12.33 -27.96 15.39
C ASP A 96 -12.92 -28.87 14.31
N SER A 97 -13.68 -29.89 14.72
CA SER A 97 -14.38 -30.76 13.80
C SER A 97 -15.54 -30.03 13.11
N ALA A 98 -16.32 -29.23 13.86
CA ALA A 98 -17.38 -28.39 13.30
C ALA A 98 -16.83 -27.36 12.29
N TRP A 99 -15.74 -26.67 12.64
CA TRP A 99 -15.08 -25.72 11.74
C TRP A 99 -14.53 -26.38 10.48
N SER A 100 -13.87 -27.53 10.61
CA SER A 100 -13.37 -28.29 9.47
C SER A 100 -14.50 -28.73 8.55
N LEU A 101 -15.63 -29.19 9.11
CA LEU A 101 -16.78 -29.63 8.32
C LEU A 101 -17.42 -28.46 7.55
N ALA A 102 -17.60 -27.31 8.21
CA ALA A 102 -18.14 -26.11 7.58
C ALA A 102 -17.23 -25.59 6.46
N LEU A 103 -15.91 -25.59 6.67
CA LEU A 103 -14.93 -25.26 5.63
C LEU A 103 -15.06 -26.18 4.42
N CYS A 104 -15.04 -27.50 4.64
CA CYS A 104 -15.14 -28.49 3.58
C CYS A 104 -16.46 -28.36 2.79
N ARG A 105 -17.59 -28.17 3.48
CA ARG A 105 -18.90 -28.00 2.82
C ARG A 105 -18.97 -26.71 2.01
N THR A 106 -18.48 -25.61 2.58
CA THR A 106 -18.56 -24.30 1.93
C THR A 106 -17.58 -24.20 0.77
N ALA A 107 -16.39 -24.80 0.89
CA ALA A 107 -15.37 -24.83 -0.16
C ALA A 107 -15.82 -25.58 -1.42
N ASN A 108 -16.75 -26.53 -1.29
CA ASN A 108 -17.39 -27.19 -2.44
C ASN A 108 -18.34 -26.27 -3.21
N LEU A 109 -18.79 -25.17 -2.61
CA LEU A 109 -19.75 -24.23 -3.20
C LEU A 109 -19.08 -22.94 -3.68
N VAL A 110 -18.07 -22.47 -2.94
CA VAL A 110 -17.44 -21.16 -3.13
C VAL A 110 -15.94 -21.28 -2.86
N PRO A 111 -15.07 -20.62 -3.63
CA PRO A 111 -13.64 -20.58 -3.32
C PRO A 111 -13.37 -19.87 -1.98
N ILE A 112 -12.62 -20.55 -1.12
CA ILE A 112 -12.20 -20.05 0.20
C ILE A 112 -10.69 -20.03 0.28
N ALA A 113 -10.11 -18.95 0.79
CA ALA A 113 -8.70 -18.92 1.17
C ALA A 113 -8.53 -18.67 2.66
N LEU A 114 -7.67 -19.47 3.30
CA LEU A 114 -7.21 -19.21 4.66
C LEU A 114 -5.94 -18.37 4.63
N ALA A 115 -5.88 -17.33 5.46
CA ALA A 115 -4.69 -16.54 5.66
C ALA A 115 -3.55 -17.39 6.24
N CYS A 116 -2.33 -17.15 5.77
CA CYS A 116 -1.09 -17.59 6.41
C CYS A 116 -0.15 -16.40 6.57
N SER A 117 0.73 -16.40 7.59
CA SER A 117 1.65 -15.28 7.81
C SER A 117 3.03 -15.61 7.26
N LEU A 118 3.61 -14.72 6.46
CA LEU A 118 5.03 -14.78 6.08
C LEU A 118 5.88 -14.38 7.30
N ASP A 119 6.88 -15.17 7.66
CA ASP A 119 7.88 -14.76 8.65
C ASP A 119 8.87 -13.76 8.03
N LEU A 120 8.52 -12.49 8.09
CA LEU A 120 9.29 -11.40 7.49
C LEU A 120 10.66 -11.16 8.16
N ARG A 121 11.02 -11.90 9.23
CA ARG A 121 12.41 -11.90 9.75
C ARG A 121 13.39 -12.50 8.75
N TYR A 122 12.89 -13.29 7.80
CA TYR A 122 13.69 -13.83 6.71
C TYR A 122 13.47 -13.00 5.44
N PRO A 123 14.54 -12.72 4.67
CA PRO A 123 14.42 -12.07 3.37
C PRO A 123 13.42 -12.83 2.48
N LEU A 124 12.58 -12.10 1.75
CA LEU A 124 11.61 -12.68 0.81
C LEU A 124 12.26 -13.63 -0.22
N ILE A 125 13.54 -13.42 -0.51
CA ILE A 125 14.37 -14.23 -1.41
C ILE A 125 14.57 -15.66 -0.86
N HIS A 126 14.50 -15.85 0.46
CA HIS A 126 14.76 -17.13 1.14
C HIS A 126 13.51 -17.92 1.50
N ALA A 127 12.35 -17.61 0.90
CA ALA A 127 11.11 -18.34 1.17
C ALA A 127 10.77 -18.38 2.67
N PRO A 128 10.39 -17.23 3.26
CA PRO A 128 10.15 -17.14 4.69
C PRO A 128 9.15 -18.22 5.14
N PRO A 129 9.38 -18.86 6.30
CA PRO A 129 8.47 -19.88 6.80
C PRO A 129 7.08 -19.29 6.96
N LEU A 130 6.07 -20.05 6.54
CA LEU A 130 4.68 -19.66 6.63
C LEU A 130 4.09 -20.15 7.96
N ARG A 131 3.54 -19.24 8.76
CA ARG A 131 2.66 -19.62 9.86
C ARG A 131 1.29 -19.98 9.28
N LYS A 132 1.00 -21.27 9.26
CA LYS A 132 -0.18 -21.84 8.61
C LYS A 132 -1.23 -22.29 9.61
N SER A 133 -2.45 -22.46 9.11
CA SER A 133 -3.52 -23.15 9.82
C SER A 133 -3.25 -24.67 9.83
N LEU A 134 -3.91 -25.41 10.73
CA LEU A 134 -3.83 -26.88 10.74
C LEU A 134 -4.15 -27.47 9.36
N ASN A 135 -3.41 -28.50 8.94
CA ASN A 135 -3.58 -29.17 7.64
C ASN A 135 -5.02 -29.63 7.37
N ARG A 136 -5.79 -29.97 8.41
CA ARG A 136 -7.19 -30.36 8.27
C ARG A 136 -8.11 -29.24 7.76
N PHE A 137 -7.79 -27.99 8.08
CA PHE A 137 -8.53 -26.82 7.60
C PHE A 137 -8.08 -26.44 6.19
N VAL A 138 -6.77 -26.47 5.95
CA VAL A 138 -6.17 -26.20 4.63
C VAL A 138 -6.62 -27.24 3.60
N GLY A 139 -6.66 -28.51 3.97
CA GLY A 139 -7.09 -29.60 3.08
C GLY A 139 -8.55 -29.48 2.62
N CYS A 140 -9.42 -28.83 3.41
CA CYS A 140 -10.80 -28.54 3.01
C CYS A 140 -10.90 -27.41 1.99
N THR A 141 -10.12 -26.34 2.18
CA THR A 141 -10.22 -25.14 1.33
C THR A 141 -9.43 -25.27 0.04
N GLY A 142 -8.34 -26.04 0.06
CA GLY A 142 -7.45 -26.22 -1.09
C GLY A 142 -6.65 -24.97 -1.46
N MET A 143 -6.79 -23.88 -0.70
CA MET A 143 -6.13 -22.61 -0.97
C MET A 143 -5.65 -21.94 0.33
N GLU A 144 -4.34 -21.73 0.40
CA GLU A 144 -3.71 -20.86 1.39
C GLU A 144 -3.22 -19.60 0.68
N ALA A 145 -3.44 -18.45 1.29
CA ALA A 145 -2.97 -17.18 0.77
C ALA A 145 -2.34 -16.36 1.89
N PHE A 146 -1.21 -15.71 1.62
CA PHE A 146 -0.51 -15.01 2.69
C PHE A 146 -1.16 -13.66 3.02
N ALA A 147 -1.19 -13.33 4.31
CA ALA A 147 -1.59 -12.02 4.80
C ALA A 147 -0.56 -10.99 4.32
N ASN A 148 -1.04 -10.04 3.52
CA ASN A 148 -0.25 -9.09 2.76
C ASN A 148 0.26 -7.88 3.56
N LEU A 149 0.67 -8.12 4.80
CA LEU A 149 1.03 -7.10 5.78
C LEU A 149 2.55 -7.03 5.89
N LEU A 150 3.20 -6.27 4.99
CA LEU A 150 4.66 -6.09 4.94
C LEU A 150 5.17 -5.14 6.04
N ALA A 151 4.72 -5.30 7.28
CA ALA A 151 5.21 -4.56 8.43
C ALA A 151 6.03 -5.49 9.31
N HIS A 152 7.33 -5.20 9.49
CA HIS A 152 8.17 -5.96 10.42
C HIS A 152 7.72 -5.80 11.88
N ASP A 153 7.03 -4.71 12.22
CA ASP A 153 6.54 -4.41 13.56
C ASP A 153 5.19 -3.66 13.48
N SER A 154 4.29 -3.85 14.45
CA SER A 154 2.97 -3.19 14.53
C SER A 154 3.03 -1.66 14.61
N VAL A 155 4.23 -1.10 14.79
CA VAL A 155 4.51 0.34 14.85
C VAL A 155 4.75 0.95 13.45
N ARG A 156 4.91 0.11 12.41
CA ARG A 156 5.17 0.60 11.04
C ARG A 156 3.89 0.88 10.27
N VAL A 157 3.97 1.91 9.43
CA VAL A 157 2.90 2.27 8.49
C VAL A 157 2.91 1.29 7.33
N VAL A 158 1.77 0.65 7.07
CA VAL A 158 1.59 -0.25 5.93
C VAL A 158 1.37 0.60 4.68
N ARG A 159 2.36 0.59 3.78
CA ARG A 159 2.34 1.41 2.54
C ARG A 159 2.44 0.57 1.28
N GLU A 160 2.92 -0.65 1.40
CA GLU A 160 3.26 -1.52 0.29
C GLU A 160 2.70 -2.92 0.53
N CYS A 161 2.32 -3.58 -0.54
CA CYS A 161 1.85 -4.95 -0.54
C CYS A 161 2.68 -5.80 -1.51
N LEU A 162 2.75 -7.10 -1.28
CA LEU A 162 3.34 -8.06 -2.21
C LEU A 162 2.21 -8.88 -2.84
N PRO A 163 1.81 -8.65 -4.09
CA PRO A 163 0.64 -9.34 -4.66
C PRO A 163 0.82 -10.87 -4.66
N TYR A 164 2.02 -11.33 -5.00
CA TYR A 164 2.42 -12.73 -4.96
C TYR A 164 3.93 -12.84 -4.70
N THR A 165 4.35 -14.03 -4.27
CA THR A 165 5.76 -14.39 -4.16
C THR A 165 6.00 -15.75 -4.79
N VAL A 166 7.21 -15.98 -5.30
CA VAL A 166 7.61 -17.26 -5.87
C VAL A 166 8.63 -17.89 -4.93
N VAL A 167 8.27 -19.05 -4.37
CA VAL A 167 9.09 -19.83 -3.44
C VAL A 167 9.44 -21.14 -4.12
N GLY A 168 10.70 -21.29 -4.54
CA GLY A 168 11.12 -22.44 -5.34
C GLY A 168 10.38 -22.47 -6.67
N ARG A 169 9.49 -23.45 -6.86
CA ARG A 169 8.64 -23.58 -8.06
C ARG A 169 7.19 -23.15 -7.83
N ASP A 170 6.83 -22.87 -6.58
CA ASP A 170 5.46 -22.60 -6.20
C ASP A 170 5.20 -21.10 -6.13
N THR A 171 4.09 -20.68 -6.72
CA THR A 171 3.61 -19.29 -6.60
C THR A 171 2.64 -19.23 -5.43
N HIS A 172 2.99 -18.42 -4.42
CA HIS A 172 2.11 -18.11 -3.30
C HIS A 172 1.44 -16.77 -3.55
N TRP A 173 0.14 -16.74 -3.32
CA TRP A 173 -0.71 -15.61 -3.63
C TRP A 173 -1.00 -14.89 -2.32
N SER A 174 -1.04 -13.56 -2.35
CA SER A 174 -1.58 -12.84 -1.21
C SER A 174 -3.10 -13.06 -1.13
N LEU A 175 -3.65 -12.93 0.08
CA LEU A 175 -5.09 -13.05 0.30
C LEU A 175 -5.88 -12.09 -0.60
N ALA A 176 -5.39 -10.86 -0.74
CA ALA A 176 -6.00 -9.83 -1.57
C ALA A 176 -5.97 -10.16 -3.08
N LEU A 177 -4.86 -10.72 -3.58
CA LEU A 177 -4.73 -11.13 -4.97
C LEU A 177 -5.60 -12.36 -5.28
N ALA A 178 -5.65 -13.34 -4.37
CA ALA A 178 -6.52 -14.50 -4.51
C ALA A 178 -7.99 -14.08 -4.63
N ALA A 179 -8.44 -13.15 -3.79
CA ALA A 179 -9.77 -12.56 -3.86
C ALA A 179 -10.03 -11.84 -5.20
N ALA A 180 -9.07 -11.02 -5.64
CA ALA A 180 -9.20 -10.30 -6.91
C ALA A 180 -9.29 -11.27 -8.11
N LEU A 181 -8.50 -12.34 -8.11
CA LEU A 181 -8.45 -13.32 -9.19
C LEU A 181 -9.63 -14.29 -9.22
N ALA A 182 -10.25 -14.55 -8.07
CA ALA A 182 -11.53 -15.26 -8.02
C ALA A 182 -12.64 -14.47 -8.72
N ARG A 183 -12.55 -13.14 -8.74
CA ARG A 183 -13.52 -12.24 -9.37
C ARG A 183 -13.19 -11.87 -10.81
N ASP A 184 -11.93 -11.54 -11.10
CA ASP A 184 -11.43 -11.22 -12.44
C ASP A 184 -10.19 -12.08 -12.76
N PRO A 185 -10.37 -13.28 -13.35
CA PRO A 185 -9.26 -14.14 -13.74
C PRO A 185 -8.32 -13.52 -14.79
N HIS A 186 -8.75 -12.50 -15.53
CA HIS A 186 -7.91 -11.85 -16.55
C HIS A 186 -6.73 -11.08 -15.93
N LEU A 187 -6.81 -10.74 -14.65
CA LEU A 187 -5.70 -10.15 -13.89
C LEU A 187 -4.43 -11.02 -13.91
N ARG A 188 -4.53 -12.32 -14.24
CA ARG A 188 -3.35 -13.20 -14.42
C ARG A 188 -2.37 -12.70 -15.46
N ALA A 189 -2.86 -12.04 -16.52
CA ALA A 189 -2.02 -11.48 -17.58
C ALA A 189 -1.17 -10.30 -17.08
N GLU A 190 -1.57 -9.64 -15.99
CA GLU A 190 -0.92 -8.46 -15.43
C GLU A 190 0.11 -8.82 -14.35
N LEU A 191 0.15 -10.07 -13.88
CA LEU A 191 1.07 -10.53 -12.83
C LEU A 191 2.54 -10.17 -13.09
N PRO A 192 3.10 -10.29 -14.31
CA PRO A 192 4.50 -9.90 -14.55
C PRO A 192 4.79 -8.43 -14.23
N ALA A 193 3.80 -7.55 -14.37
CA ALA A 193 3.92 -6.13 -14.03
C ALA A 193 3.80 -5.86 -12.52
N TRP A 194 3.44 -6.87 -11.73
CA TRP A 194 3.22 -6.83 -10.29
C TRP A 194 4.28 -7.61 -9.49
N ALA A 195 5.39 -7.95 -10.14
CA ALA A 195 6.51 -8.61 -9.50
C ALA A 195 7.14 -7.67 -8.46
N GLY A 196 7.14 -8.10 -7.19
CA GLY A 196 7.73 -7.37 -6.07
C GLY A 196 6.76 -6.44 -5.32
N PRO A 197 7.26 -5.63 -4.37
CA PRO A 197 6.44 -4.72 -3.59
C PRO A 197 5.77 -3.65 -4.45
N LEU A 198 4.47 -3.46 -4.25
CA LEU A 198 3.67 -2.42 -4.89
C LEU A 198 3.16 -1.43 -3.85
N PRO A 199 3.19 -0.11 -4.11
CA PRO A 199 2.56 0.86 -3.24
C PRO A 199 1.04 0.66 -3.25
N ILE A 200 0.46 0.53 -2.06
CA ILE A 200 -0.98 0.40 -1.89
C ILE A 200 -1.59 1.78 -2.14
N ARG A 201 -2.52 1.87 -3.09
CA ARG A 201 -3.38 3.04 -3.29
C ARG A 201 -4.64 2.84 -2.45
N PHE A 202 -4.60 3.30 -1.20
CA PHE A 202 -5.74 3.13 -0.31
C PHE A 202 -6.95 3.92 -0.80
N ARG A 203 -8.10 3.26 -0.80
CA ARG A 203 -9.41 3.90 -0.98
C ARG A 203 -9.86 4.57 0.32
N GLY A 204 -9.65 3.94 1.46
CA GLY A 204 -10.08 4.45 2.76
C GLY A 204 -10.11 3.40 3.86
N ASN A 205 -10.80 3.69 4.97
CA ASN A 205 -10.98 2.77 6.08
C ASN A 205 -12.36 2.07 6.01
N LEU A 206 -12.87 1.50 7.10
CA LEU A 206 -14.10 0.71 7.15
C LEU A 206 -15.30 1.38 6.47
N GLU A 207 -15.44 2.70 6.58
CA GLU A 207 -16.53 3.48 5.97
C GLU A 207 -16.54 3.46 4.43
N HIS A 208 -15.46 2.99 3.79
CA HIS A 208 -15.34 2.85 2.34
C HIS A 208 -15.64 1.42 1.84
N PHE A 209 -16.09 0.52 2.71
CA PHE A 209 -16.50 -0.84 2.38
C PHE A 209 -17.84 -1.16 3.03
N TYR A 210 -18.57 -2.12 2.46
CA TYR A 210 -19.73 -2.66 3.17
C TYR A 210 -19.25 -3.45 4.38
N TYR A 211 -19.89 -3.22 5.51
CA TYR A 211 -19.53 -3.79 6.80
C TYR A 211 -20.71 -4.57 7.39
N LEU A 212 -20.42 -5.74 7.94
CA LEU A 212 -21.35 -6.54 8.71
C LEU A 212 -20.72 -6.97 10.03
N ASN A 213 -21.47 -6.87 11.12
CA ASN A 213 -21.09 -7.53 12.35
C ASN A 213 -21.50 -9.01 12.27
N GLY A 214 -20.55 -9.94 12.39
CA GLY A 214 -20.83 -11.37 12.31
C GLY A 214 -21.85 -11.85 13.35
N GLU A 215 -21.92 -11.23 14.53
CA GLU A 215 -22.92 -11.53 15.56
C GLU A 215 -24.34 -11.24 15.08
N GLU A 216 -24.51 -10.17 14.32
CA GLU A 216 -25.79 -9.79 13.72
C GLU A 216 -26.13 -10.70 12.54
N VAL A 217 -25.12 -11.10 11.76
CA VAL A 217 -25.28 -12.11 10.71
C VAL A 217 -25.76 -13.44 11.29
N LEU A 218 -25.41 -13.80 12.52
CA LEU A 218 -25.89 -15.03 13.16
C LEU A 218 -27.34 -14.94 13.67
N ARG A 219 -27.87 -13.72 13.87
CA ARG A 219 -29.27 -13.50 14.23
C ARG A 219 -30.09 -13.56 12.94
N ASP A 220 -31.05 -14.47 12.82
CA ASP A 220 -31.86 -14.70 11.61
C ASP A 220 -32.64 -13.48 11.05
N SER A 221 -32.53 -12.33 11.71
CA SER A 221 -33.08 -11.04 11.28
C SER A 221 -32.42 -10.45 10.03
N LEU A 222 -31.19 -10.80 9.69
CA LEU A 222 -30.47 -10.20 8.56
C LEU A 222 -30.46 -11.12 7.32
N SER A 223 -31.06 -10.66 6.21
CA SER A 223 -30.94 -11.34 4.91
C SER A 223 -29.53 -11.15 4.35
N VAL A 224 -28.85 -12.27 4.08
CA VAL A 224 -27.50 -12.30 3.48
C VAL A 224 -27.51 -12.52 1.97
N SER A 225 -28.70 -12.58 1.34
CA SER A 225 -28.85 -12.88 -0.09
C SER A 225 -28.11 -11.91 -1.02
N TRP A 226 -27.93 -10.65 -0.59
CA TRP A 226 -27.21 -9.63 -1.35
C TRP A 226 -25.67 -9.81 -1.36
N LEU A 227 -25.15 -10.75 -0.55
CA LEU A 227 -23.73 -11.15 -0.58
C LEU A 227 -23.38 -11.99 -1.82
N ARG A 228 -24.37 -12.41 -2.60
CA ARG A 228 -24.17 -13.11 -3.88
C ARG A 228 -23.20 -12.34 -4.76
N ASP A 229 -22.25 -13.06 -5.35
CA ASP A 229 -21.24 -12.52 -6.26
C ASP A 229 -20.31 -11.44 -5.65
N LYS A 230 -20.32 -11.26 -4.32
CA LYS A 230 -19.42 -10.36 -3.60
C LYS A 230 -18.16 -11.08 -3.14
N ILE A 231 -17.08 -10.31 -2.97
CA ILE A 231 -15.89 -10.77 -2.24
C ILE A 231 -16.15 -10.51 -0.76
N ILE A 232 -16.04 -11.55 0.05
CA ILE A 232 -16.25 -11.47 1.49
C ILE A 232 -14.92 -11.66 2.20
N PHE A 233 -14.54 -10.73 3.05
CA PHE A 233 -13.44 -10.90 3.98
C PHE A 233 -13.96 -11.10 5.41
N LEU A 234 -13.59 -12.23 6.02
CA LEU A 234 -13.85 -12.53 7.42
C LEU A 234 -12.59 -12.21 8.21
N GLY A 235 -12.65 -11.25 9.12
CA GLY A 235 -11.49 -10.84 9.92
C GLY A 235 -11.91 -9.94 11.06
N LEU A 236 -10.96 -9.60 11.95
CA LEU A 236 -11.25 -8.66 13.03
C LEU A 236 -11.44 -7.26 12.45
N ALA A 237 -12.61 -6.66 12.69
CA ALA A 237 -12.95 -5.35 12.15
C ALA A 237 -13.94 -4.63 13.08
N ASP A 238 -13.49 -4.26 14.27
CA ASP A 238 -14.37 -3.59 15.25
C ASP A 238 -14.39 -2.07 15.05
N PRO A 239 -15.52 -1.47 14.63
CA PRO A 239 -15.63 -0.01 14.45
C PRO A 239 -15.40 0.77 15.75
N LEU A 240 -15.66 0.15 16.90
CA LEU A 240 -15.45 0.75 18.22
C LEU A 240 -14.00 0.62 18.71
N ARG A 241 -13.16 -0.13 17.99
CA ARG A 241 -11.73 -0.36 18.29
C ARG A 241 -11.48 -0.83 19.73
N GLN A 242 -12.34 -1.71 20.26
CA GLN A 242 -12.15 -2.31 21.58
C GLN A 242 -11.00 -3.32 21.58
N SER A 243 -10.69 -3.90 20.42
CA SER A 243 -9.53 -4.77 20.23
C SER A 243 -8.43 -4.06 19.42
N MET A 244 -7.22 -4.09 19.98
CA MET A 244 -5.98 -3.64 19.33
C MET A 244 -5.22 -4.80 18.67
N GLU A 245 -5.86 -5.96 18.54
CA GLU A 245 -5.33 -7.08 17.77
C GLU A 245 -5.47 -6.76 16.28
N ASP A 246 -4.45 -7.14 15.48
CA ASP A 246 -4.46 -7.02 14.01
C ASP A 246 -4.77 -5.61 13.45
N ILE A 247 -4.39 -4.57 14.18
CA ILE A 247 -4.53 -3.17 13.74
C ILE A 247 -3.15 -2.57 13.42
N PHE A 248 -3.08 -1.86 12.30
CA PHE A 248 -1.87 -1.31 11.73
C PHE A 248 -2.00 0.20 11.53
N PHE A 249 -0.86 0.88 11.43
CA PHE A 249 -0.83 2.27 10.98
C PHE A 249 -1.05 2.31 9.47
N SER A 250 -2.06 3.06 9.03
CA SER A 250 -2.26 3.41 7.63
C SER A 250 -1.66 4.79 7.32
N PRO A 251 -1.48 5.15 6.04
CA PRO A 251 -1.09 6.50 5.66
C PRO A 251 -2.08 7.59 6.10
N PHE A 252 -3.35 7.25 6.38
CA PHE A 252 -4.37 8.22 6.82
C PHE A 252 -4.16 8.71 8.25
N SER A 253 -3.66 7.87 9.16
CA SER A 253 -3.42 8.24 10.57
C SER A 253 -2.09 8.95 10.82
N ALA A 254 -1.33 9.24 9.77
CA ALA A 254 0.05 9.73 9.86
C ALA A 254 0.17 11.21 10.27
N ALA A 255 -0.59 11.66 11.27
CA ALA A 255 -0.25 12.83 12.06
C ALA A 255 0.96 12.51 12.92
N PHE A 256 2.13 12.99 12.50
CA PHE A 256 3.45 12.78 13.11
C PHE A 256 3.49 13.06 14.61
N THR A 257 2.66 14.00 15.11
CA THR A 257 2.54 14.38 16.52
C THR A 257 1.42 13.65 17.27
N GLU A 258 0.57 12.89 16.58
CA GLU A 258 -0.65 12.27 17.13
C GLU A 258 -0.68 10.74 16.95
N ARG A 259 0.44 10.10 16.58
CA ARG A 259 0.57 8.61 16.50
C ARG A 259 0.45 7.95 17.88
N ARG A 260 -0.71 8.06 18.53
CA ARG A 260 -0.98 7.39 19.81
C ARG A 260 -1.48 5.97 19.57
N PHE A 261 -2.21 5.70 18.47
CA PHE A 261 -2.78 4.37 18.18
C PHE A 261 -2.87 4.07 16.67
N PRO A 262 -2.63 2.81 16.25
CA PRO A 262 -2.91 2.33 14.89
C PRO A 262 -4.41 2.46 14.55
N ASP A 263 -4.74 2.51 13.26
CA ASP A 263 -6.06 2.97 12.80
C ASP A 263 -6.79 2.03 11.81
N MET A 264 -6.12 1.03 11.25
CA MET A 264 -6.69 0.18 10.19
C MET A 264 -6.46 -1.30 10.45
N TYR A 265 -7.53 -2.10 10.47
CA TYR A 265 -7.44 -3.55 10.62
C TYR A 265 -6.81 -4.23 9.40
N GLY A 266 -6.11 -5.35 9.61
CA GLY A 266 -5.47 -6.13 8.54
C GLY A 266 -6.44 -6.51 7.42
N VAL A 267 -7.65 -6.92 7.81
CA VAL A 267 -8.73 -7.25 6.88
C VAL A 267 -9.16 -6.07 5.99
N VAL A 268 -9.10 -4.85 6.51
CA VAL A 268 -9.40 -3.60 5.77
C VAL A 268 -8.26 -3.28 4.81
N VAL A 269 -7.01 -3.56 5.18
CA VAL A 269 -5.86 -3.47 4.27
C VAL A 269 -6.04 -4.43 3.09
N HIS A 270 -6.48 -5.67 3.33
CA HIS A 270 -6.78 -6.64 2.27
C HIS A 270 -7.90 -6.15 1.34
N ALA A 271 -8.97 -5.60 1.88
CA ALA A 271 -10.04 -5.00 1.09
C ALA A 271 -9.54 -3.86 0.19
N ASN A 272 -8.68 -2.97 0.70
CA ASN A 272 -8.06 -1.90 -0.08
C ASN A 272 -7.19 -2.44 -1.23
N ILE A 273 -6.35 -3.43 -0.96
CA ILE A 273 -5.48 -4.03 -1.99
C ILE A 273 -6.34 -4.72 -3.06
N THR A 274 -7.37 -5.49 -2.67
CA THR A 274 -8.27 -6.14 -3.62
C THR A 274 -9.00 -5.12 -4.50
N SER A 275 -9.53 -4.04 -3.90
CA SER A 275 -10.19 -2.94 -4.63
C SER A 275 -9.23 -2.27 -5.63
N MET A 276 -8.00 -2.00 -5.20
CA MET A 276 -6.93 -1.44 -6.04
C MET A 276 -6.65 -2.34 -7.26
N LEU A 277 -6.54 -3.65 -7.07
CA LEU A 277 -6.26 -4.61 -8.14
C LEU A 277 -7.43 -4.72 -9.13
N LEU A 278 -8.66 -4.86 -8.64
CA LEU A 278 -9.85 -4.99 -9.49
C LEU A 278 -10.08 -3.75 -10.37
N GLN A 279 -9.84 -2.56 -9.82
CA GLN A 279 -10.01 -1.31 -10.56
C GLN A 279 -8.79 -0.93 -11.41
N ARG A 280 -7.71 -1.73 -11.34
CA ARG A 280 -6.40 -1.39 -11.93
C ARG A 280 -5.92 0.00 -11.48
N TRP A 281 -6.34 0.42 -10.29
CA TRP A 281 -6.19 1.77 -9.76
C TRP A 281 -4.88 1.90 -8.99
N ARG A 282 -3.76 1.67 -9.67
CA ARG A 282 -2.41 1.70 -9.10
C ARG A 282 -1.76 3.08 -9.24
N PHE A 283 -0.66 3.28 -8.52
CA PHE A 283 0.21 4.43 -8.79
C PHE A 283 0.97 4.22 -10.10
N ILE A 284 1.08 5.29 -10.89
CA ILE A 284 1.94 5.36 -12.08
C ILE A 284 3.32 5.81 -11.61
N LEU A 285 4.32 4.93 -11.71
CA LEU A 285 5.68 5.24 -11.32
C LEU A 285 6.31 6.25 -12.28
N VAL A 286 6.69 7.43 -11.79
CA VAL A 286 7.48 8.40 -12.55
C VAL A 286 8.96 8.05 -12.38
N PRO A 287 9.68 7.72 -13.47
CA PRO A 287 11.10 7.39 -13.37
C PRO A 287 11.90 8.54 -12.76
N GLU A 288 12.78 8.23 -11.80
CA GLU A 288 13.59 9.23 -11.08
C GLU A 288 14.42 10.10 -12.02
N ALA A 289 14.97 9.50 -13.07
CA ALA A 289 15.74 10.20 -14.09
C ALA A 289 14.94 11.32 -14.77
N TRP A 290 13.63 11.14 -15.00
CA TRP A 290 12.79 12.13 -15.66
C TRP A 290 12.60 13.35 -14.76
N VAL A 291 12.37 13.11 -13.46
CA VAL A 291 12.22 14.15 -12.44
C VAL A 291 13.50 14.98 -12.33
N LEU A 292 14.65 14.32 -12.20
CA LEU A 292 15.95 14.99 -12.08
C LEU A 292 16.33 15.74 -13.36
N THR A 293 15.98 15.20 -14.53
CA THR A 293 16.22 15.88 -15.82
C THR A 293 15.36 17.15 -15.94
N ALA A 294 14.07 17.07 -15.61
CA ALA A 294 13.18 18.24 -15.62
C ALA A 294 13.68 19.33 -14.66
N LEU A 295 14.15 18.94 -13.48
CA LEU A 295 14.81 19.85 -12.54
C LEU A 295 16.08 20.48 -13.11
N GLY A 296 16.95 19.67 -13.72
CA GLY A 296 18.17 20.18 -14.36
C GLY A 296 17.88 21.22 -15.44
N VAL A 297 16.86 20.98 -16.29
CA VAL A 297 16.38 21.94 -17.29
C VAL A 297 15.84 23.20 -16.63
N TRP A 298 15.01 23.08 -15.59
CA TRP A 298 14.47 24.21 -14.83
C TRP A 298 15.58 25.12 -14.28
N TYR A 299 16.61 24.53 -13.65
CA TYR A 299 17.75 25.30 -13.16
C TYR A 299 18.57 25.93 -14.28
N GLY A 300 18.72 25.24 -15.42
CA GLY A 300 19.36 25.82 -16.61
C GLY A 300 18.66 27.08 -17.10
N LEU A 301 17.32 27.07 -17.15
CA LEU A 301 16.50 28.23 -17.50
C LEU A 301 16.60 29.35 -16.46
N LEU A 302 16.57 28.99 -15.18
CA LEU A 302 16.72 29.96 -14.08
C LEU A 302 18.05 30.71 -14.16
N SER A 303 19.14 30.00 -14.39
CA SER A 303 20.46 30.60 -14.59
C SER A 303 20.53 31.47 -15.84
N TRP A 304 19.76 31.15 -16.88
CA TRP A 304 19.62 32.03 -18.04
C TRP A 304 18.89 33.32 -17.69
N LEU A 305 17.78 33.26 -16.95
CA LEU A 305 17.02 34.46 -16.55
C LEU A 305 17.84 35.41 -15.66
N VAL A 306 18.61 34.85 -14.71
CA VAL A 306 19.35 35.66 -13.74
C VAL A 306 20.67 36.23 -14.34
N ARG A 307 21.04 35.85 -15.57
CA ARG A 307 22.26 36.36 -16.25
C ARG A 307 22.25 37.89 -16.46
N GLY A 308 21.09 38.53 -16.55
CA GLY A 308 20.98 39.98 -16.74
C GLY A 308 21.23 40.81 -15.48
N VAL A 309 21.18 40.21 -14.28
CA VAL A 309 21.29 40.95 -13.01
C VAL A 309 22.77 41.21 -12.68
N LYS A 310 23.21 42.46 -12.83
CA LYS A 310 24.62 42.87 -12.68
C LYS A 310 25.08 43.00 -11.23
N SER A 311 24.19 43.36 -10.30
CA SER A 311 24.55 43.56 -8.89
C SER A 311 24.66 42.23 -8.12
N PRO A 312 25.84 41.88 -7.57
CA PRO A 312 26.06 40.60 -6.88
C PRO A 312 25.12 40.26 -5.71
N PRO A 313 24.78 41.19 -4.78
CA PRO A 313 23.94 40.84 -3.63
C PRO A 313 22.49 40.58 -4.05
N TRP A 314 21.90 41.45 -4.87
CA TRP A 314 20.53 41.28 -5.37
C TRP A 314 20.35 40.04 -6.22
N ARG A 315 21.36 39.69 -7.02
CA ARG A 315 21.37 38.42 -7.75
C ARG A 315 21.27 37.23 -6.79
N GLY A 316 21.91 37.30 -5.63
CA GLY A 316 21.94 36.21 -4.63
C GLY A 316 20.61 36.03 -3.95
N LEU A 317 20.05 37.15 -3.52
CA LEU A 317 18.72 37.20 -2.95
C LEU A 317 17.67 36.68 -3.94
N LEU A 318 17.74 37.09 -5.22
CA LEU A 318 16.83 36.62 -6.26
C LEU A 318 16.90 35.10 -6.45
N ILE A 319 18.11 34.52 -6.51
CA ILE A 319 18.29 33.08 -6.68
C ILE A 319 17.74 32.31 -5.48
N ARG A 320 18.03 32.76 -4.25
CA ARG A 320 17.47 32.15 -3.03
C ARG A 320 15.95 32.28 -2.96
N GLY A 321 15.40 33.43 -3.35
CA GLY A 321 13.95 33.65 -3.44
C GLY A 321 13.28 32.71 -4.45
N LEU A 322 13.85 32.58 -5.65
CA LEU A 322 13.34 31.66 -6.66
C LEU A 322 13.50 30.19 -6.25
N GLN A 323 14.58 29.83 -5.55
CA GLN A 323 14.73 28.49 -4.96
C GLN A 323 13.61 28.22 -3.97
N ALA A 324 13.35 29.12 -3.02
CA ALA A 324 12.27 28.98 -2.05
C ALA A 324 10.90 28.84 -2.72
N LEU A 325 10.62 29.65 -3.75
CA LEU A 325 9.39 29.51 -4.55
C LEU A 325 9.32 28.17 -5.28
N THR A 326 10.44 27.68 -5.82
CA THR A 326 10.52 26.36 -6.45
C THR A 326 10.22 25.26 -5.43
N TRP A 327 10.77 25.33 -4.22
CA TRP A 327 10.47 24.38 -3.13
C TRP A 327 8.97 24.34 -2.81
N VAL A 328 8.34 25.49 -2.58
CA VAL A 328 6.92 25.57 -2.22
C VAL A 328 6.02 25.12 -3.36
N GLY A 329 6.27 25.64 -4.57
CA GLY A 329 5.49 25.31 -5.77
C GLY A 329 5.61 23.82 -6.12
N ALA A 330 6.81 23.28 -6.04
CA ALA A 330 7.03 21.87 -6.32
C ALA A 330 6.46 20.95 -5.25
N ALA A 331 6.55 21.30 -3.95
CA ALA A 331 5.89 20.51 -2.92
C ALA A 331 4.38 20.38 -3.24
N LYS A 332 3.70 21.51 -3.50
CA LYS A 332 2.27 21.49 -3.92
C LYS A 332 2.04 20.70 -5.20
N GLY A 333 2.89 20.87 -6.21
CA GLY A 333 2.78 20.16 -7.49
C GLY A 333 2.93 18.65 -7.33
N LEU A 334 3.91 18.20 -6.55
CA LEU A 334 4.14 16.79 -6.28
C LEU A 334 2.99 16.18 -5.47
N ILE A 335 2.43 16.91 -4.51
CA ILE A 335 1.22 16.47 -3.76
C ILE A 335 0.05 16.30 -4.72
N THR A 336 -0.15 17.25 -5.62
CA THR A 336 -1.19 17.17 -6.65
C THR A 336 -0.98 15.96 -7.56
N LEU A 337 0.26 15.72 -8.01
CA LEU A 337 0.62 14.56 -8.83
C LEU A 337 0.32 13.24 -8.09
N THR A 338 0.64 13.15 -6.81
CA THR A 338 0.35 11.95 -6.02
C THR A 338 -1.14 11.74 -5.77
N VAL A 339 -1.92 12.79 -5.54
CA VAL A 339 -3.39 12.70 -5.49
C VAL A 339 -3.96 12.22 -6.84
N MET A 340 -3.37 12.66 -7.96
CA MET A 340 -3.72 12.18 -9.30
C MET A 340 -3.27 10.73 -9.57
N GLY A 341 -2.48 10.12 -8.67
CA GLY A 341 -2.01 8.75 -8.79
C GLY A 341 -0.63 8.61 -9.42
N TYR A 342 0.15 9.68 -9.54
CA TYR A 342 1.55 9.61 -9.96
C TYR A 342 2.48 9.49 -8.75
N TRP A 343 3.34 8.49 -8.80
CA TRP A 343 4.38 8.31 -7.82
C TRP A 343 5.65 9.02 -8.24
N VAL A 344 6.05 10.04 -7.47
CA VAL A 344 7.27 10.79 -7.75
C VAL A 344 8.31 10.52 -6.65
N PRO A 345 9.59 10.27 -6.96
CA PRO A 345 10.64 10.13 -5.95
C PRO A 345 11.01 11.49 -5.33
N TRP A 346 10.27 11.87 -4.30
CA TRP A 346 10.36 13.18 -3.63
C TRP A 346 11.73 13.48 -3.02
N VAL A 347 12.39 12.47 -2.44
CA VAL A 347 13.72 12.64 -1.82
C VAL A 347 14.72 13.11 -2.86
N SER A 348 14.74 12.43 -4.01
CA SER A 348 15.58 12.78 -5.15
C SER A 348 15.23 14.15 -5.70
N PHE A 349 13.94 14.46 -5.80
CA PHE A 349 13.48 15.78 -6.22
C PHE A 349 14.08 16.89 -5.33
N PHE A 350 13.88 16.79 -4.02
CA PHE A 350 14.30 17.82 -3.06
C PHE A 350 15.82 17.90 -2.91
N ALA A 351 16.52 16.76 -2.96
CA ALA A 351 17.97 16.74 -3.05
C ALA A 351 18.45 17.45 -4.33
N GLY A 352 17.82 17.19 -5.47
CA GLY A 352 18.11 17.86 -6.73
C GLY A 352 17.90 19.38 -6.68
N VAL A 353 16.83 19.83 -6.01
CA VAL A 353 16.55 21.26 -5.79
C VAL A 353 17.62 21.90 -4.91
N LEU A 354 18.05 21.23 -3.83
CA LEU A 354 19.11 21.72 -2.95
C LEU A 354 20.45 21.82 -3.69
N ILE A 355 20.86 20.76 -4.38
CA ILE A 355 22.13 20.69 -5.12
C ILE A 355 22.14 21.70 -6.27
N GLY A 356 21.08 21.74 -7.08
CA GLY A 356 20.95 22.69 -8.18
C GLY A 356 21.06 24.14 -7.71
N GLY A 357 20.53 24.41 -6.52
CA GLY A 357 20.63 25.72 -5.91
C GLY A 357 22.04 26.13 -5.45
N GLU A 358 22.78 25.21 -4.83
CA GLU A 358 24.14 25.46 -4.35
C GLU A 358 25.15 25.59 -5.50
N VAL A 359 24.98 24.80 -6.58
CA VAL A 359 25.83 24.89 -7.78
C VAL A 359 25.73 26.27 -8.45
N GLU A 360 24.54 26.89 -8.41
CA GLU A 360 24.36 28.24 -8.95
C GLU A 360 25.11 29.31 -8.13
N LEU A 361 25.22 29.10 -6.81
CA LEU A 361 25.93 30.01 -5.91
C LEU A 361 27.45 29.78 -5.94
N TRP A 362 27.92 28.55 -6.13
CA TRP A 362 29.35 28.23 -6.21
C TRP A 362 30.06 28.93 -7.36
N ARG A 363 29.37 29.11 -8.51
CA ARG A 363 29.88 29.92 -9.64
C ARG A 363 30.26 31.35 -9.26
N ARG A 364 29.81 31.87 -8.11
CA ARG A 364 30.15 33.23 -7.63
C ARG A 364 31.48 33.33 -6.90
N ARG A 365 31.98 32.20 -6.38
CA ARG A 365 33.21 32.16 -5.56
C ARG A 365 34.47 32.01 -6.43
N LYS A 366 34.29 31.82 -7.74
CA LYS A 366 35.31 31.90 -8.78
C LYS A 366 34.90 33.01 -9.74
#